data_AF-A0A382IVT3-F1
#
_entry.id   AF-A0A382IVT3-F1
#
_cell.length_a   1.000
_cell.length_b   1.000
_cell.length_c   1.000
_cell.angle_alpha   90.00
_cell.angle_beta   90.00
_cell.angle_gamma   90.00
#
_symmetry.space_group_name_H-M   'P 1'
#
loop_
_entity.id
_entity.type
_entity.pdbx_description
1 polymer ?
#
loop_
_entity_poly.entity_id
_entity_poly.type
_entity_poly.pdbx_seq_one_letter_code
_entity_poly.pdbx_strand_id
1 'polypeptide(L)' 'MPYEYFFKPTRVVDGDTVDGFIDLGFSVHRKIRVRLGGIDAPET' A
#
# COMPACT_ATOMS: atom_id res chain seq x y z
N MET A 1 6.31 2.75 -18.34
CA MET A 1 5.59 3.83 -17.62
C MET A 1 4.99 3.19 -16.37
N PRO A 2 5.14 3.77 -15.18
CA PRO A 2 4.47 3.26 -13.99
C PRO A 2 2.95 3.45 -14.12
N TYR A 3 2.18 2.52 -13.58
CA TYR A 3 0.73 2.66 -13.42
C TYR A 3 0.45 3.14 -12.00
N GLU A 4 -0.50 4.06 -11.86
CA GLU A 4 -0.95 4.58 -10.57
C GLU A 4 -2.34 4.05 -10.25
N TYR A 5 -2.54 3.63 -9.01
CA TYR A 5 -3.79 3.06 -8.52
C TYR A 5 -4.17 3.68 -7.18
N PHE A 6 -5.47 3.78 -6.91
CA PHE A 6 -5.93 4.23 -5.61
C PHE A 6 -5.69 3.15 -4.55
N PHE A 7 -5.15 3.57 -3.41
CA PHE A 7 -4.92 2.73 -2.26
C PHE A 7 -5.67 3.27 -1.05
N LYS A 8 -6.49 2.42 -0.42
CA LYS A 8 -7.22 2.71 0.81
C LYS A 8 -6.50 2.05 1.99
N PRO A 9 -5.76 2.81 2.81
CA PRO A 9 -5.06 2.24 3.97
C PRO A 9 -6.06 1.73 5.01
N THR A 10 -5.70 0.64 5.66
CA THR A 10 -6.53 -0.01 6.70
C THR A 10 -5.79 -0.14 8.03
N ARG A 11 -4.47 -0.35 7.98
CA ARG A 11 -3.63 -0.48 9.17
C ARG A 11 -2.21 0.00 8.85
N VAL A 12 -1.65 0.81 9.74
CA VAL A 12 -0.21 1.12 9.75
C VAL A 12 0.53 -0.02 10.46
N VAL A 13 1.58 -0.55 9.83
CA VAL A 13 2.38 -1.65 10.37
C VAL A 13 3.60 -1.10 11.08
N ASP A 14 4.37 -0.26 10.38
CA ASP A 14 5.55 0.46 10.85
C ASP A 14 5.65 1.81 10.12
N GLY A 15 6.80 2.48 10.20
CA GLY A 15 6.99 3.84 9.69
C GLY A 15 6.92 3.99 8.16
N ASP A 16 7.13 2.92 7.39
CA ASP A 16 7.06 2.92 5.92
C ASP A 16 6.12 1.86 5.35
N THR A 17 5.59 0.94 6.17
CA THR A 17 4.76 -0.18 5.75
C THR A 17 3.30 -0.03 6.16
N VAL A 18 2.40 -0.18 5.20
CA VAL A 18 0.95 -0.02 5.39
C VAL A 18 0.18 -1.16 4.72
N ASP A 19 -0.79 -1.72 5.44
CA ASP A 19 -1.76 -2.67 4.89
C ASP A 19 -3.02 -1.93 4.42
N GLY A 20 -3.56 -2.31 3.26
CA GLY A 20 -4.75 -1.68 2.71
C GLY A 20 -5.30 -2.37 1.47
N PHE A 21 -6.28 -1.72 0.84
CA PHE A 21 -6.90 -2.19 -0.40
C PHE A 21 -6.44 -1.35 -1.59
N ILE A 22 -5.94 -2.01 -2.62
CA ILE A 22 -5.70 -1.39 -3.94
C ILE A 22 -6.93 -1.61 -4.83
N ASP A 23 -7.34 -0.54 -5.51
CA ASP A 23 -8.39 -0.57 -6.54
C ASP A 23 -7.74 -0.67 -7.93
N LEU A 24 -8.03 -1.75 -8.64
CA LEU A 24 -7.53 -2.02 -9.99
C LEU A 24 -8.56 -1.70 -11.09
N GLY A 25 -9.70 -1.11 -10.71
CA GLY A 25 -10.85 -0.87 -11.58
C GLY A 25 -11.70 -2.13 -11.78
N PHE A 26 -12.79 -1.99 -12.53
CA PHE A 26 -13.67 -3.11 -12.91
C PHE A 26 -14.15 -3.97 -11.73
N SER A 27 -14.38 -3.35 -10.57
CA SER A 27 -14.74 -4.01 -9.31
C SER A 27 -13.67 -4.99 -8.78
N VAL A 28 -12.44 -4.94 -9.29
CA VAL A 28 -11.32 -5.77 -8.85
C VAL A 28 -10.53 -5.02 -7.78
N HIS A 29 -10.48 -5.61 -6.58
CA HIS A 29 -9.75 -5.06 -5.45
C HIS A 29 -8.87 -6.14 -4.82
N ARG A 30 -7.72 -5.74 -4.30
CA ARG A 30 -6.83 -6.65 -3.54
C ARG A 30 -6.42 -6.03 -2.22
N LYS A 31 -6.42 -6.83 -1.16
CA LYS A 31 -5.76 -6.47 0.09
C LYS A 31 -4.25 -6.73 -0.06
N ILE A 32 -3.44 -5.69 0.08
CA ILE A 32 -1.99 -5.77 -0.07
C ILE A 32 -1.27 -4.97 1.03
N ARG A 33 -0.01 -5.34 1.26
CA ARG A 33 0.96 -4.59 2.07
C ARG A 33 1.86 -3.80 1.13
N VAL A 34 2.03 -2.52 1.38
CA VAL A 34 2.89 -1.64 0.58
C VAL A 34 3.95 -1.00 1.47
N ARG A 35 5.11 -0.70 0.87
CA ARG A 35 6.19 0.08 1.50
C ARG A 35 6.38 1.40 0.77
N LEU A 36 6.65 2.47 1.51
CA LEU A 36 6.91 3.79 0.94
C LEU A 36 8.31 3.83 0.31
N GLY A 37 8.37 3.94 -1.01
CA GLY A 37 9.64 4.01 -1.73
C GLY A 37 10.50 5.20 -1.27
N GLY A 38 11.77 4.95 -0.94
CA GLY A 38 12.71 5.98 -0.48
C GLY A 38 12.64 6.26 1.03
N ILE A 39 11.81 5.54 1.78
CA ILE A 39 11.77 5.56 3.24
C ILE A 39 12.12 4.14 3.71
N ASP A 40 12.99 4.05 4.71
CA ASP A 40 13.39 2.81 5.36
C ASP A 40 13.30 3.02 6.88
N ALA A 41 12.14 2.69 7.44
CA ALA A 41 11.90 2.86 8.87
C ALA A 41 12.38 1.61 9.63
N PRO A 42 12.76 1.73 10.92
CA PRO A 42 13.07 0.56 11.73
C PRO A 42 11.86 -0.39 11.82
N GLU A 43 12.05 -1.64 11.45
CA GLU A 43 11.04 -2.70 11.57
C GLU A 43 10.83 -3.07 13.05
N THR A 44 9.57 -3.29 13.48
CA THR A 44 9.22 -3.76 14.83
C THR A 44 8.34 -5.00 14.80
#